data_AF-A0A7W2S644-F1
#
_entry.id   AF-A0A7W2S644-F1
#
_cell.length_a   1.000
_cell.length_b   1.000
_cell.length_c   1.000
_cell.angle_alpha   90.00
_cell.angle_beta   90.00
_cell.angle_gamma   90.00
#
_symmetry.space_group_name_H-M   'P 1'
#
loop_
_entity.id
_entity.type
_entity.pdbx_description
1 polymer ?
#
loop_
_entity_poly.entity_id
_entity_poly.type
_entity_poly.pdbx_seq_one_letter_code
_entity_poly.pdbx_strand_id
1 'polypeptide(L)'
;MSIFKKIMTAIRGGATEVGENIIDSNATRIFEQEIRDAENHLTKAKRDLTGVMAQQMSSSRDVERIKREVTEHEGYAVQALEKGDDELALAVAEKISALENELATQQQSLDSFQGSAERLKELVKKSERHVAEYKRQLSMVKTTESVQKATSAITDNFSSSNSKLLSAKDSLERIKAKQQKFDDRMKAAEVLESENSDNSLEAKLKEAGIGASDNNANSVLERLKAKKK
;
A
#
# COMPACT_ATOMS: atom_id res chain seq x y z
N MET A 1 22.45 -6.57 -10.23
CA MET A 1 21.93 -5.30 -9.67
C MET A 1 21.07 -5.63 -8.45
N SER A 2 21.34 -5.01 -7.30
CA SER A 2 20.64 -5.29 -6.03
C SER A 2 19.15 -4.94 -6.12
N ILE A 3 18.29 -5.79 -5.54
CA ILE A 3 16.83 -5.64 -5.45
C ILE A 3 16.46 -4.30 -4.80
N PHE A 4 17.31 -3.81 -3.88
CA PHE A 4 17.21 -2.49 -3.26
C PHE A 4 17.22 -1.33 -4.29
N LYS A 5 18.04 -1.43 -5.34
CA LYS A 5 18.03 -0.43 -6.44
C LYS A 5 16.73 -0.48 -7.23
N LYS A 6 16.11 -1.66 -7.40
CA LYS A 6 14.83 -1.79 -8.11
C LYS A 6 13.67 -1.16 -7.33
N ILE A 7 13.59 -1.43 -6.02
CA ILE A 7 12.59 -0.83 -5.13
C ILE A 7 12.74 0.71 -5.11
N MET A 8 13.98 1.21 -4.97
CA MET A 8 14.22 2.65 -4.94
C MET A 8 13.95 3.34 -6.29
N THR A 9 14.14 2.62 -7.41
CA THR A 9 13.85 3.14 -8.75
C THR A 9 12.34 3.20 -9.01
N ALA A 10 11.58 2.22 -8.50
CA ALA A 10 10.11 2.22 -8.56
C ALA A 10 9.48 3.38 -7.77
N ILE A 11 10.04 3.74 -6.60
CA ILE A 11 9.56 4.86 -5.78
C ILE A 11 9.89 6.22 -6.41
N ARG A 12 11.06 6.35 -7.07
CA ARG A 12 11.50 7.62 -7.68
C ARG A 12 10.90 7.86 -9.09
N GLY A 13 10.42 6.81 -9.74
CA GLY A 13 9.95 6.82 -11.13
C GLY A 13 8.44 7.00 -11.32
N GLY A 14 7.75 7.74 -10.45
CA GLY A 14 6.30 7.94 -10.48
C GLY A 14 5.70 8.67 -11.69
N ALA A 15 6.38 8.71 -12.84
CA ALA A 15 5.89 9.39 -14.04
C ALA A 15 6.40 8.70 -15.32
N THR A 16 5.89 7.52 -15.62
CA THR A 16 5.49 7.07 -16.98
C THR A 16 4.89 5.67 -16.84
N GLU A 17 3.61 5.56 -17.21
CA GLU A 17 2.82 4.33 -17.16
C GLU A 17 3.44 3.15 -17.91
N VAL A 18 2.96 1.96 -17.55
CA VAL A 18 3.17 0.63 -18.16
C VAL A 18 4.28 -0.20 -17.52
N GLY A 19 3.89 -0.90 -16.45
CA GLY A 19 4.69 -1.90 -15.74
C GLY A 19 3.99 -2.33 -14.45
N GLU A 20 2.78 -2.88 -14.60
CA GLU A 20 1.83 -3.29 -13.56
C GLU A 20 2.45 -3.98 -12.33
N ASN A 21 2.20 -3.39 -11.16
CA ASN A 21 1.51 -4.02 -10.02
C ASN A 21 1.84 -5.48 -9.67
N ILE A 22 3.11 -5.85 -9.75
CA ILE A 22 3.62 -6.98 -9.00
C ILE A 22 4.81 -6.45 -8.20
N ILE A 23 4.50 -5.68 -7.14
CA ILE A 23 5.28 -5.87 -5.91
C ILE A 23 4.99 -7.31 -5.56
N ASP A 24 5.88 -8.19 -6.01
CA ASP A 24 5.74 -9.63 -5.84
C ASP A 24 5.46 -9.83 -4.35
N SER A 25 4.36 -10.47 -3.98
CA SER A 25 4.07 -10.79 -2.56
C SER A 25 5.30 -11.42 -1.89
N ASN A 26 6.10 -12.12 -2.71
CA ASN A 26 7.41 -12.64 -2.39
C ASN A 26 8.45 -11.56 -2.00
N ALA A 27 8.54 -10.43 -2.69
CA ALA A 27 9.47 -9.34 -2.37
C ALA A 27 9.16 -8.67 -1.03
N THR A 28 7.89 -8.37 -0.74
CA THR A 28 7.49 -7.81 0.57
C THR A 28 7.74 -8.81 1.71
N ARG A 29 7.47 -10.11 1.47
CA ARG A 29 7.77 -11.19 2.42
C ARG A 29 9.28 -11.38 2.65
N ILE A 30 10.09 -11.33 1.59
CA ILE A 30 11.55 -11.41 1.68
C ILE A 30 12.08 -10.23 2.49
N PHE A 31 11.61 -9.01 2.22
CA PHE A 31 12.05 -7.81 2.94
C PHE A 31 11.67 -7.86 4.42
N GLU A 32 10.48 -8.37 4.75
CA GLU A 32 10.08 -8.62 6.15
C GLU A 32 10.99 -9.64 6.83
N GLN A 33 11.38 -10.70 6.13
CA GLN A 33 12.34 -11.68 6.65
C GLN A 33 13.73 -11.07 6.86
N GLU A 34 14.24 -10.29 5.91
CA GLU A 34 15.53 -9.59 6.05
C GLU A 34 15.53 -8.63 7.25
N ILE A 35 14.43 -7.90 7.48
CA ILE A 35 14.28 -7.05 8.68
C ILE A 35 14.35 -7.89 9.95
N ARG A 36 13.64 -9.03 9.98
CA ARG A 36 13.62 -9.92 11.15
C ARG A 36 15.00 -10.52 11.43
N ASP A 37 15.72 -10.90 10.39
CA ASP A 37 17.10 -11.41 10.50
C ASP A 37 18.04 -10.30 11.01
N ALA A 38 17.90 -9.07 10.49
CA ALA A 38 18.65 -7.93 10.98
C ALA A 38 18.36 -7.63 12.47
N GLU A 39 17.11 -7.77 12.94
CA GLU A 39 16.76 -7.64 14.36
C GLU A 39 17.41 -8.71 15.23
N ASN A 40 17.44 -9.96 14.75
CA ASN A 40 18.09 -11.07 15.44
C ASN A 40 19.60 -10.82 15.56
N HIS A 41 20.25 -10.37 14.46
CA HIS A 41 21.65 -9.99 14.47
C HIS A 41 21.93 -8.80 15.39
N LEU A 42 21.05 -7.80 15.39
CA LEU A 42 21.16 -6.65 16.28
C LEU A 42 21.05 -7.06 17.75
N THR A 43 20.17 -8.00 18.07
CA THR A 43 20.04 -8.53 19.44
C THR A 43 21.32 -9.25 19.87
N LYS A 44 21.94 -10.04 18.99
CA LYS A 44 23.24 -10.67 19.24
C LYS A 44 24.33 -9.61 19.45
N ALA A 45 24.43 -8.61 18.56
CA ALA A 45 25.40 -7.54 18.67
C ALA A 45 25.27 -6.74 19.98
N LYS A 46 24.04 -6.51 20.46
CA LYS A 46 23.78 -5.89 21.78
C LYS A 46 24.29 -6.75 22.92
N ARG A 47 24.08 -8.07 22.85
CA ARG A 47 24.58 -9.02 23.86
C ARG A 47 26.11 -9.04 23.88
N ASP A 48 26.74 -9.06 22.72
CA ASP A 48 28.20 -9.04 22.59
C ASP A 48 28.77 -7.72 23.13
N LEU A 49 28.13 -6.59 22.82
CA LEU A 49 28.47 -5.28 23.39
C LEU A 49 28.40 -5.31 24.93
N THR A 50 27.34 -5.87 25.51
CA THR A 50 27.24 -6.02 26.97
C THR A 50 28.39 -6.86 27.53
N GLY A 51 28.79 -7.93 26.84
CA GLY A 51 29.94 -8.75 27.22
C GLY A 51 31.25 -7.95 27.24
N VAL A 52 31.51 -7.18 26.18
CA VAL A 52 32.71 -6.31 26.10
C VAL A 52 32.68 -5.23 27.18
N MET A 53 31.53 -4.60 27.42
CA MET A 53 31.37 -3.60 28.49
C MET A 53 31.60 -4.22 29.88
N ALA A 54 31.16 -5.46 30.11
CA ALA A 54 31.44 -6.16 31.36
C ALA A 54 32.95 -6.38 31.57
N GLN A 55 33.65 -6.77 30.51
CA GLN A 55 35.10 -6.95 30.55
C GLN A 55 35.83 -5.61 30.74
N GLN A 56 35.38 -4.54 30.09
CA GLN A 56 35.87 -3.17 30.30
C GLN A 56 35.72 -2.75 31.77
N MET A 57 34.53 -2.95 32.37
CA MET A 57 34.29 -2.62 33.78
C MET A 57 35.16 -3.44 34.73
N SER A 58 35.38 -4.73 34.43
CA SER A 58 36.28 -5.56 35.23
C SER A 58 37.72 -5.04 35.16
N SER A 59 38.21 -4.79 33.94
CA SER A 59 39.56 -4.31 33.73
C SER A 59 39.79 -2.95 34.38
N SER A 60 38.80 -2.05 34.34
CA SER A 60 38.84 -0.77 35.04
C SER A 60 38.98 -0.93 36.56
N ARG A 61 38.23 -1.86 37.18
CA ARG A 61 38.36 -2.12 38.62
C ARG A 61 39.73 -2.68 38.98
N ASP A 62 40.30 -3.52 38.13
CA ASP A 62 41.64 -4.08 38.34
C ASP A 62 42.71 -3.00 38.26
N VAL A 63 42.63 -2.10 37.25
CA VAL A 63 43.50 -0.92 37.14
C VAL A 63 43.41 -0.07 38.39
N GLU A 64 42.20 0.22 38.87
CA GLU A 64 42.01 1.01 40.10
C GLU A 64 42.54 0.32 41.34
N ARG A 65 42.40 -1.01 41.45
CA ARG A 65 42.98 -1.80 42.54
C ARG A 65 44.50 -1.69 42.55
N ILE A 66 45.14 -1.95 41.40
CA ILE A 66 46.60 -1.90 41.29
C ILE A 66 47.12 -0.48 41.58
N LYS A 67 46.44 0.57 41.08
CA LYS A 67 46.81 1.97 41.41
C LYS A 67 46.79 2.24 42.92
N ARG A 68 45.78 1.73 43.63
CA ARG A 68 45.72 1.86 45.09
C ARG A 68 46.87 1.12 45.77
N GLU A 69 47.16 -0.11 45.33
CA GLU A 69 48.27 -0.90 45.86
C GLU A 69 49.62 -0.19 45.64
N VAL A 70 49.86 0.39 44.45
CA VAL A 70 51.04 1.20 44.16
C VAL A 70 51.15 2.36 45.16
N THR A 71 50.08 3.15 45.32
CA THR A 71 50.08 4.31 46.23
C THR A 71 50.33 3.91 47.69
N GLU A 72 49.78 2.77 48.12
CA GLU A 72 50.00 2.24 49.47
C GLU A 72 51.46 1.83 49.69
N HIS A 73 52.06 1.12 48.73
CA HIS A 73 53.45 0.69 48.81
C HIS A 73 54.42 1.88 48.68
N GLU A 74 54.10 2.91 47.88
CA GLU A 74 54.86 4.16 47.87
C GLU A 74 54.91 4.78 49.26
N GLY A 75 53.78 4.78 49.98
CA GLY A 75 53.71 5.22 51.39
C GLY A 75 54.61 4.39 52.31
N TYR A 76 54.69 3.06 52.12
CA TYR A 76 55.58 2.20 52.88
C TYR A 76 57.06 2.43 52.56
N ALA A 77 57.39 2.67 51.28
CA ALA A 77 58.76 2.98 50.87
C ALA A 77 59.25 4.29 51.52
N VAL A 78 58.41 5.33 51.54
CA VAL A 78 58.73 6.60 52.21
C VAL A 78 58.96 6.38 53.71
N GLN A 79 58.09 5.62 54.39
CA GLN A 79 58.24 5.33 55.82
C GLN A 79 59.51 4.52 56.14
N ALA A 80 59.93 3.62 55.24
CA ALA A 80 61.18 2.87 55.40
C ALA A 80 62.40 3.80 55.27
N LEU A 81 62.39 4.69 54.27
CA LEU A 81 63.44 5.70 54.07
C LEU A 81 63.53 6.67 55.25
N GLU A 82 62.40 7.14 55.79
CA GLU A 82 62.37 8.02 56.98
C GLU A 82 62.99 7.35 58.22
N LYS A 83 62.92 6.03 58.31
CA LYS A 83 63.52 5.23 59.38
C LYS A 83 64.99 4.84 59.10
N GLY A 84 65.53 5.20 57.93
CA GLY A 84 66.88 4.84 57.50
C GLY A 84 67.05 3.35 57.16
N ASP A 85 65.95 2.65 56.87
CA ASP A 85 65.97 1.25 56.46
C ASP A 85 65.97 1.14 54.93
N ASP A 86 67.14 1.38 54.35
CA ASP A 86 67.34 1.39 52.89
C ASP A 86 67.10 0.02 52.24
N GLU A 87 67.33 -1.08 52.97
CA GLU A 87 67.09 -2.44 52.48
C GLU A 87 65.60 -2.71 52.33
N LEU A 88 64.80 -2.34 53.34
CA LEU A 88 63.34 -2.44 53.27
C LEU A 88 62.77 -1.50 52.20
N ALA A 89 63.28 -0.27 52.10
CA ALA A 89 62.86 0.67 51.06
C ALA A 89 63.11 0.12 49.65
N LEU A 90 64.26 -0.52 49.42
CA LEU A 90 64.59 -1.16 48.15
C LEU A 90 63.63 -2.32 47.84
N ALA A 91 63.35 -3.19 48.81
CA ALA A 91 62.42 -4.30 48.62
C ALA A 91 60.99 -3.82 48.27
N VAL A 92 60.53 -2.72 48.90
CA VAL A 92 59.23 -2.12 48.57
C VAL A 92 59.26 -1.48 47.17
N ALA A 93 60.36 -0.83 46.78
CA ALA A 93 60.53 -0.27 45.44
C ALA A 93 60.50 -1.35 44.35
N GLU A 94 61.11 -2.51 44.59
CA GLU A 94 61.01 -3.66 43.68
C GLU A 94 59.55 -4.14 43.53
N LYS A 95 58.79 -4.17 44.63
CA LYS A 95 57.37 -4.52 44.61
C LYS A 95 56.53 -3.51 43.83
N ILE A 96 56.80 -2.21 44.01
CA ILE A 96 56.15 -1.13 43.24
C ILE A 96 56.44 -1.30 41.75
N SER A 97 57.70 -1.51 41.36
CA SER A 97 58.08 -1.73 39.96
C SER A 97 57.33 -2.91 39.32
N ALA A 98 57.15 -4.01 40.06
CA ALA A 98 56.34 -5.13 39.59
C ALA A 98 54.85 -4.75 39.40
N LEU A 99 54.27 -4.00 40.33
CA LEU A 99 52.88 -3.52 40.24
C LEU A 99 52.69 -2.51 39.09
N GLU A 100 53.66 -1.64 38.82
CA GLU A 100 53.63 -0.69 37.71
C GLU A 100 53.65 -1.40 36.35
N ASN A 101 54.43 -2.48 36.23
CA ASN A 101 54.44 -3.33 35.04
C ASN A 101 53.09 -4.04 34.83
N GLU A 102 52.48 -4.55 35.91
CA GLU A 102 51.12 -5.13 35.88
C GLU A 102 50.09 -4.06 35.49
N LEU A 103 50.19 -2.86 36.06
CA LEU A 103 49.32 -1.73 35.77
C LEU A 103 49.36 -1.35 34.28
N ALA A 104 50.55 -1.27 33.70
CA ALA A 104 50.72 -0.95 32.27
C ALA A 104 50.03 -1.99 31.38
N THR A 105 50.18 -3.28 31.70
CA THR A 105 49.55 -4.38 30.97
C THR A 105 48.02 -4.34 31.09
N GLN A 106 47.51 -4.07 32.29
CA GLN A 106 46.08 -4.00 32.54
C GLN A 106 45.45 -2.74 31.91
N GLN A 107 46.17 -1.61 31.90
CA GLN A 107 45.75 -0.38 31.24
C GLN A 107 45.64 -0.58 29.72
N GLN A 108 46.60 -1.25 29.09
CA GLN A 108 46.53 -1.59 27.67
C GLN A 108 45.29 -2.45 27.33
N SER A 109 44.97 -3.40 28.21
CA SER A 109 43.77 -4.23 28.09
C SER A 109 42.49 -3.39 28.22
N LEU A 110 42.43 -2.51 29.21
CA LEU A 110 41.31 -1.59 29.41
C LEU A 110 41.08 -0.70 28.19
N ASP A 111 42.13 -0.09 27.65
CA ASP A 111 42.06 0.79 26.48
C ASP A 111 41.52 0.02 25.25
N SER A 112 41.95 -1.23 25.09
CA SER A 112 41.48 -2.12 24.02
C SER A 112 40.00 -2.47 24.15
N PHE A 113 39.53 -2.77 25.38
CA PHE A 113 38.10 -3.03 25.63
C PHE A 113 37.25 -1.78 25.46
N GLN A 114 37.73 -0.62 25.91
CA GLN A 114 37.05 0.65 25.75
C GLN A 114 36.86 1.00 24.28
N GLY A 115 37.92 0.93 23.47
CA GLY A 115 37.82 1.19 22.03
C GLY A 115 36.87 0.21 21.32
N SER A 116 36.90 -1.07 21.72
CA SER A 116 35.99 -2.08 21.19
C SER A 116 34.53 -1.82 21.57
N ALA A 117 34.27 -1.43 22.83
CA ALA A 117 32.94 -1.09 23.33
C ALA A 117 32.36 0.14 22.61
N GLU A 118 33.15 1.20 22.45
CA GLU A 118 32.73 2.41 21.75
C GLU A 118 32.37 2.13 20.29
N ARG A 119 33.22 1.38 19.58
CA ARG A 119 32.96 0.98 18.19
C ARG A 119 31.71 0.13 18.06
N LEU A 120 31.53 -0.88 18.91
CA LEU A 120 30.34 -1.73 18.91
C LEU A 120 29.07 -0.93 19.23
N LYS A 121 29.14 -0.01 20.19
CA LYS A 121 28.02 0.87 20.55
C LYS A 121 27.58 1.74 19.37
N GLU A 122 28.52 2.31 18.62
CA GLU A 122 28.20 3.09 17.43
C GLU A 122 27.55 2.23 16.35
N LEU A 123 28.12 1.06 16.06
CA LEU A 123 27.59 0.11 15.07
C LEU A 123 26.18 -0.38 15.42
N VAL A 124 25.93 -0.69 16.69
CA VAL A 124 24.60 -1.07 17.21
C VAL A 124 23.61 0.07 17.00
N LYS A 125 23.97 1.30 17.40
CA LYS A 125 23.10 2.48 17.25
C LYS A 125 22.77 2.79 15.79
N LYS A 126 23.75 2.65 14.90
CA LYS A 126 23.54 2.83 13.46
C LYS A 126 22.62 1.75 12.90
N SER A 127 22.84 0.49 13.27
CA SER A 127 22.01 -0.64 12.86
C SER A 127 20.57 -0.52 13.37
N GLU A 128 20.36 -0.09 14.61
CA GLU A 128 19.03 0.22 15.16
C GLU A 128 18.26 1.22 14.30
N ARG A 129 18.91 2.32 13.92
CA ARG A 129 18.31 3.35 13.06
C ARG A 129 17.93 2.78 11.70
N HIS A 130 18.79 1.97 11.09
CA HIS A 130 18.50 1.34 9.79
C HIS A 130 17.35 0.33 9.88
N VAL A 131 17.30 -0.50 10.92
CA VAL A 131 16.18 -1.43 11.13
C VAL A 131 14.86 -0.68 11.32
N ALA A 132 14.86 0.39 12.12
CA ALA A 132 13.67 1.23 12.32
C ALA A 132 13.21 1.89 11.02
N GLU A 133 14.16 2.38 10.21
CA GLU A 133 13.90 2.93 8.88
C GLU A 133 13.25 1.90 7.95
N TYR A 134 13.83 0.70 7.85
CA TYR A 134 13.31 -0.37 7.00
C TYR A 134 11.92 -0.84 7.43
N LYS A 135 11.66 -0.90 8.73
CA LYS A 135 10.30 -1.17 9.25
C LYS A 135 9.29 -0.12 8.81
N ARG A 136 9.66 1.16 8.85
CA ARG A 136 8.79 2.24 8.38
C ARG A 136 8.50 2.12 6.87
N GLN A 137 9.54 1.82 6.09
CA GLN A 137 9.39 1.58 4.64
C GLN A 137 8.51 0.37 4.35
N LEU A 138 8.68 -0.74 5.07
CA LEU A 138 7.82 -1.92 4.95
C LEU A 138 6.35 -1.58 5.26
N SER A 139 6.11 -0.79 6.32
CA SER A 139 4.75 -0.34 6.66
C SER A 139 4.13 0.48 5.52
N MET A 140 4.88 1.41 4.94
CA MET A 140 4.40 2.25 3.83
C MET A 140 4.06 1.40 2.60
N VAL A 141 4.88 0.40 2.27
CA VAL A 141 4.63 -0.55 1.18
C VAL A 141 3.35 -1.35 1.46
N LYS A 142 3.21 -1.96 2.64
CA LYS A 142 2.01 -2.72 3.03
C LYS A 142 0.73 -1.88 3.00
N THR A 143 0.80 -0.62 3.43
CA THR A 143 -0.32 0.33 3.34
C THR A 143 -0.69 0.62 1.90
N THR A 144 0.30 0.87 1.03
CA THR A 144 0.08 1.13 -0.40
C THR A 144 -0.55 -0.08 -1.08
N GLU A 145 -0.04 -1.30 -0.83
CA GLU A 145 -0.63 -2.55 -1.30
C GLU A 145 -2.08 -2.72 -0.84
N SER A 146 -2.37 -2.38 0.42
CA SER A 146 -3.73 -2.47 0.99
C SER A 146 -4.70 -1.49 0.34
N VAL A 147 -4.26 -0.25 0.09
CA VAL A 147 -5.05 0.77 -0.62
C VAL A 147 -5.33 0.31 -2.04
N GLN A 148 -4.31 -0.15 -2.78
CA GLN A 148 -4.48 -0.67 -4.14
C GLN A 148 -5.47 -1.83 -4.19
N LYS A 149 -5.36 -2.80 -3.27
CA LYS A 149 -6.29 -3.93 -3.19
C LYS A 149 -7.72 -3.49 -2.90
N ALA A 150 -7.92 -2.51 -2.00
CA ALA A 150 -9.23 -1.94 -1.71
C ALA A 150 -9.81 -1.21 -2.94
N THR A 151 -9.00 -0.42 -3.64
CA THR A 151 -9.40 0.28 -4.87
C THR A 151 -9.80 -0.70 -5.98
N SER A 152 -9.03 -1.77 -6.19
CA SER A 152 -9.38 -2.82 -7.16
C SER A 152 -10.70 -3.50 -6.79
N ALA A 153 -10.89 -3.90 -5.53
CA ALA A 153 -12.13 -4.53 -5.07
C ALA A 153 -13.36 -3.62 -5.24
N ILE A 154 -13.22 -2.30 -5.04
CA ILE A 154 -14.29 -1.33 -5.30
C ILE A 154 -14.59 -1.25 -6.80
N THR A 155 -13.55 -1.19 -7.64
CA THR A 155 -13.67 -1.08 -9.10
C THR A 155 -14.32 -2.33 -9.71
N ASP A 156 -13.94 -3.52 -9.24
CA ASP A 156 -14.51 -4.80 -9.65
C ASP A 156 -15.99 -4.94 -9.23
N ASN A 157 -16.34 -4.42 -8.05
CA ASN A 157 -17.74 -4.35 -7.61
C ASN A 157 -18.54 -3.31 -8.40
N PHE A 158 -17.94 -2.17 -8.77
CA PHE A 158 -18.61 -1.14 -9.55
C PHE A 158 -18.88 -1.56 -11.00
N SER A 159 -17.91 -2.23 -11.64
CA SER A 159 -18.06 -2.79 -12.99
C SER A 159 -19.11 -3.91 -13.05
N SER A 160 -19.19 -4.75 -12.00
CA SER A 160 -20.22 -5.79 -11.88
C SER A 160 -21.62 -5.26 -11.50
N SER A 161 -21.73 -4.13 -10.79
CA SER A 161 -23.01 -3.46 -10.55
C SER A 161 -23.57 -2.74 -11.79
N ASN A 162 -22.71 -2.22 -12.68
CA ASN A 162 -23.14 -1.54 -13.91
C ASN A 162 -23.75 -2.53 -14.92
N SER A 163 -23.27 -3.79 -14.97
CA SER A 163 -23.84 -4.81 -15.87
C SER A 163 -25.28 -5.19 -15.50
N LYS A 164 -25.62 -5.21 -14.20
CA LYS A 164 -27.00 -5.48 -13.74
C LYS A 164 -27.95 -4.32 -14.03
N LEU A 165 -27.50 -3.07 -13.86
CA LEU A 165 -28.31 -1.88 -14.18
C LEU A 165 -28.52 -1.71 -15.70
N LEU A 166 -27.49 -1.98 -16.52
CA LEU A 166 -27.63 -2.02 -17.97
C LEU A 166 -28.60 -3.13 -18.41
N SER A 167 -28.48 -4.33 -17.82
CA SER A 167 -29.40 -5.44 -18.14
C SER A 167 -30.86 -5.15 -17.74
N ALA A 168 -31.08 -4.38 -16.67
CA ALA A 168 -32.40 -3.96 -16.22
C ALA A 168 -32.98 -2.88 -17.15
N LYS A 169 -32.16 -1.90 -17.57
CA LYS A 169 -32.56 -0.87 -18.54
C LYS A 169 -32.88 -1.47 -19.92
N ASP A 170 -32.04 -2.38 -20.41
CA ASP A 170 -32.27 -3.11 -21.66
C ASP A 170 -33.52 -3.99 -21.58
N SER A 171 -33.79 -4.59 -20.42
CA SER A 171 -35.01 -5.37 -20.21
C SER A 171 -36.26 -4.49 -20.19
N LEU A 172 -36.17 -3.28 -19.64
CA LEU A 172 -37.28 -2.31 -19.60
C LEU A 172 -37.58 -1.73 -20.99
N GLU A 173 -36.54 -1.44 -21.79
CA GLU A 173 -36.69 -1.06 -23.20
C GLU A 173 -37.32 -2.19 -24.04
N ARG A 174 -36.92 -3.45 -23.82
CA ARG A 174 -37.56 -4.62 -24.46
C ARG A 174 -39.03 -4.78 -24.07
N ILE A 175 -39.37 -4.56 -22.80
CA ILE A 175 -40.76 -4.63 -22.32
C ILE A 175 -41.60 -3.53 -22.97
N LYS A 176 -41.10 -2.28 -23.02
CA LYS A 176 -41.77 -1.17 -23.71
C LYS A 176 -41.96 -1.43 -25.20
N ALA A 177 -40.95 -1.92 -25.89
CA ALA A 177 -41.05 -2.25 -27.31
C ALA A 177 -42.07 -3.37 -27.59
N LYS A 178 -42.21 -4.33 -26.67
CA LYS A 178 -43.22 -5.40 -26.77
C LYS A 178 -44.64 -4.87 -26.55
N GLN A 179 -44.83 -3.97 -25.58
CA GLN A 179 -46.12 -3.32 -25.34
C GLN A 179 -46.54 -2.46 -26.53
N GLN A 180 -45.62 -1.65 -27.07
CA GLN A 180 -45.92 -0.82 -28.23
C GLN A 180 -46.27 -1.65 -29.47
N LYS A 181 -45.55 -2.75 -29.74
CA LYS A 181 -45.91 -3.69 -30.81
C LYS A 181 -47.29 -4.34 -30.62
N PHE A 182 -47.73 -4.52 -29.37
CA PHE A 182 -49.06 -5.04 -29.08
C PHE A 182 -50.14 -3.99 -29.37
N ASP A 183 -49.93 -2.75 -28.93
CA ASP A 183 -50.84 -1.63 -29.20
C ASP A 183 -50.95 -1.34 -30.71
N ASP A 184 -49.84 -1.38 -31.44
CA ASP A 184 -49.82 -1.21 -32.89
C ASP A 184 -50.58 -2.34 -33.60
N ARG A 185 -50.49 -3.58 -33.08
CA ARG A 185 -51.29 -4.71 -33.59
C ARG A 185 -52.77 -4.56 -33.30
N MET A 186 -53.15 -4.10 -32.11
CA MET A 186 -54.56 -3.81 -31.81
C MET A 186 -55.10 -2.72 -32.72
N LYS A 187 -54.38 -1.62 -32.90
CA LYS A 187 -54.78 -0.54 -33.81
C LYS A 187 -54.89 -1.03 -35.25
N ALA A 188 -53.94 -1.86 -35.71
CA ALA A 188 -54.03 -2.45 -37.04
C ALA A 188 -55.24 -3.40 -37.18
N ALA A 189 -55.58 -4.15 -36.13
CA ALA A 189 -56.78 -4.99 -36.10
C ALA A 189 -58.07 -4.15 -36.13
N GLU A 190 -58.11 -3.05 -35.38
CA GLU A 190 -59.25 -2.10 -35.37
C GLU A 190 -59.41 -1.41 -36.73
N VAL A 191 -58.30 -1.03 -37.38
CA VAL A 191 -58.32 -0.51 -38.76
C VAL A 191 -58.84 -1.58 -39.73
N LEU A 192 -58.34 -2.82 -39.66
CA LEU A 192 -58.82 -3.92 -40.50
C LEU A 192 -60.30 -4.26 -40.25
N GLU A 193 -60.79 -4.12 -39.03
CA GLU A 193 -62.20 -4.30 -38.67
C GLU A 193 -63.07 -3.13 -39.19
N SER A 194 -62.54 -1.90 -39.16
CA SER A 194 -63.16 -0.73 -39.79
C SER A 194 -63.14 -0.78 -41.32
N GLU A 195 -62.15 -1.46 -41.92
CA GLU A 195 -62.10 -1.71 -43.37
C GLU A 195 -63.02 -2.87 -43.80
N ASN A 196 -63.39 -3.77 -42.89
CA ASN A 196 -64.38 -4.83 -43.11
C ASN A 196 -65.81 -4.42 -42.78
N SER A 197 -66.06 -3.17 -42.36
CA SER A 197 -67.44 -2.66 -42.27
C SER A 197 -67.90 -2.28 -43.68
N ASP A 198 -68.85 -3.08 -44.16
CA ASP A 198 -69.46 -3.16 -45.49
C ASP A 198 -70.14 -1.85 -46.00
N ASN A 199 -69.42 -0.72 -46.07
CA ASN A 199 -69.92 0.58 -46.55
C ASN A 199 -69.26 1.07 -47.85
N SER A 200 -68.34 0.30 -48.44
CA SER A 200 -67.55 0.77 -49.60
C SER A 200 -68.20 0.52 -50.96
N LEU A 201 -69.14 -0.44 -51.07
CA LEU A 201 -69.79 -0.76 -52.34
C LEU A 201 -70.93 0.23 -52.66
N GLU A 202 -71.72 0.59 -51.66
CA GLU A 202 -72.89 1.47 -51.81
C GLU A 202 -72.48 2.94 -52.02
N ALA A 203 -71.37 3.37 -51.42
CA ALA A 203 -70.76 4.68 -51.69
C ALA A 203 -70.19 4.77 -53.12
N LYS A 204 -69.53 3.71 -53.61
CA LYS A 204 -68.95 3.67 -54.97
C LYS A 204 -70.01 3.57 -56.08
N LEU A 205 -71.15 2.91 -55.82
CA LEU A 205 -72.27 2.83 -56.77
C LEU A 205 -72.98 4.19 -56.92
N LYS A 206 -73.05 4.99 -55.85
CA LYS A 206 -73.64 6.34 -55.87
C LYS A 206 -72.76 7.38 -56.57
N GLU A 207 -71.43 7.27 -56.42
CA GLU A 207 -70.45 8.13 -57.10
C GLU A 207 -70.33 7.80 -58.61
N ALA A 208 -70.52 6.54 -59.00
CA ALA A 208 -70.55 6.10 -60.40
C ALA A 208 -71.87 6.39 -61.13
N GLY A 209 -72.87 6.98 -60.46
CA GLY A 209 -74.15 7.35 -61.07
C GLY A 209 -75.02 6.15 -61.51
N ILE A 210 -74.80 4.97 -60.95
CA ILE A 210 -75.57 3.75 -61.27
C ILE A 210 -76.51 3.47 -60.10
N GLY A 211 -77.72 4.03 -60.19
CA GLY A 211 -78.79 3.90 -59.20
C GLY A 211 -79.97 4.77 -59.62
N ALA A 212 -81.18 4.23 -59.53
CA ALA A 212 -82.38 4.75 -60.18
C ALA A 212 -82.74 6.21 -59.79
N SER A 213 -83.22 6.92 -60.81
CA SER A 213 -83.70 8.30 -60.89
C SER A 213 -84.58 8.77 -59.73
N ASP A 214 -84.34 10.00 -59.24
CA ASP A 214 -85.40 10.83 -58.68
C ASP A 214 -85.23 12.33 -59.02
N ASN A 215 -86.05 12.75 -59.99
CA ASN A 215 -86.70 14.05 -60.18
C ASN A 215 -86.11 15.27 -59.43
N ASN A 216 -85.32 16.10 -60.12
CA ASN A 216 -84.95 17.42 -59.61
C ASN A 216 -85.71 18.55 -60.34
N ALA A 217 -86.17 19.53 -59.57
CA ALA A 217 -87.16 20.56 -59.91
C ALA A 217 -86.82 21.44 -61.14
N ASN A 218 -85.57 21.41 -61.62
CA ASN A 218 -85.14 22.14 -62.82
C ASN A 218 -85.73 21.58 -64.13
N SER A 219 -85.98 20.27 -64.23
CA SER A 219 -86.60 19.68 -65.43
C SER A 219 -88.08 20.08 -65.57
N VAL A 220 -88.77 20.35 -64.46
CA VAL A 220 -90.15 20.84 -64.41
C VAL A 220 -90.23 22.33 -64.79
N LEU A 221 -89.22 23.11 -64.41
CA LEU A 221 -89.16 24.56 -64.65
C LEU A 221 -88.87 24.88 -66.13
N GLU A 222 -88.06 24.08 -66.81
CA GLU A 222 -87.86 24.18 -68.27
C GLU A 222 -89.11 23.80 -69.07
N ARG A 223 -89.84 22.77 -68.64
CA ARG A 223 -91.11 22.36 -69.28
C ARG A 223 -92.20 23.44 -69.17
N LEU A 224 -92.25 24.19 -68.07
CA LEU A 224 -93.20 25.30 -67.89
C LEU A 224 -92.82 26.53 -68.72
N LYS A 225 -91.51 26.83 -68.87
CA LYS A 225 -91.02 27.92 -69.73
C LYS A 225 -91.28 27.67 -71.21
N ALA A 226 -91.19 26.41 -71.67
CA ALA A 226 -91.45 26.02 -73.05
C ALA A 226 -92.93 26.08 -73.47
N LYS A 227 -93.88 26.20 -72.52
CA LYS A 227 -95.32 26.25 -72.77
C LYS A 227 -95.92 27.66 -72.79
N LYS A 228 -95.07 28.70 -72.75
CA LYS A 228 -95.46 30.13 -72.76
C LYS A 228 -94.97 30.87 -74.02
N LYS A 229 -94.94 30.17 -75.15
CA LYS A 229 -94.85 30.72 -76.50
C LYS A 229 -95.81 29.96 -77.42
#